data_AF-A0AAW6SM89-F1
#
_entry.id   AF-A0AAW6SM89-F1
#
_cell.length_a   1.000
_cell.length_b   1.000
_cell.length_c   1.000
_cell.angle_alpha   90.00
_cell.angle_beta   90.00
_cell.angle_gamma   90.00
#
_symmetry.space_group_name_H-M   'P 1'
#
loop_
_entity.id
_entity.type
_entity.pdbx_description
1 polymer ?
#
loop_
_entity_poly.entity_id
_entity_poly.type
_entity_poly.pdbx_seq_one_letter_code
_entity_poly.pdbx_strand_id
1 'polypeptide(L)' 'MNSKVLEIQCTNPNCKRWFKSPFTHGNLDGFNVNAFKGLKAQCPTCGKMVAGTKKNIRVRLFDDHSQFDKIS' A
#
# COMPACT_ATOMS: atom_id res chain seq x y z
N MET A 1 5.03 0.10 18.08
CA MET A 1 4.13 -0.88 17.41
C MET A 1 4.46 -0.86 15.93
N ASN A 2 4.95 -1.97 15.37
CA ASN A 2 5.26 -2.04 13.94
C ASN A 2 3.96 -2.07 13.14
N SER A 3 3.66 -0.98 12.43
CA SER A 3 2.44 -0.88 11.63
C SER A 3 2.70 -1.48 10.25
N LYS A 4 2.09 -2.61 9.94
CA LYS A 4 2.18 -3.16 8.57
C LYS A 4 1.31 -2.29 7.65
N VAL A 5 1.86 -1.91 6.49
CA VAL A 5 1.14 -1.17 5.45
C VAL A 5 1.06 -1.98 4.17
N LEU A 6 -0.08 -1.88 3.48
CA LEU A 6 -0.26 -2.46 2.18
C LEU A 6 0.06 -1.44 1.11
N GLU A 7 0.96 -1.78 0.20
CA GLU A 7 1.29 -0.97 -0.96
C GLU A 7 0.85 -1.65 -2.25
N ILE A 8 0.37 -0.84 -3.19
CA ILE A 8 0.00 -1.26 -4.53
C ILE A 8 0.91 -0.53 -5.52
N GLN A 9 1.47 -1.26 -6.50
CA GLN A 9 2.18 -0.68 -7.61
C GLN A 9 1.21 -0.29 -8.72
N CYS A 10 1.32 0.95 -9.19
CA CYS A 10 0.57 1.41 -10.34
C CYS A 10 0.95 0.63 -11.60
N THR A 11 -0.03 0.08 -12.29
CA THR A 11 0.16 -0.69 -13.54
C THR A 11 0.32 0.18 -14.78
N ASN A 12 0.22 1.51 -14.63
CA ASN A 12 0.56 2.43 -15.72
C ASN A 12 2.08 2.37 -15.99
N PRO A 13 2.53 2.00 -17.21
CA PRO A 13 3.95 1.87 -17.53
C PRO A 13 4.73 3.17 -17.34
N ASN A 14 4.07 4.32 -17.45
CA ASN A 14 4.68 5.64 -17.26
C ASN A 14 4.73 6.10 -15.79
N CYS A 15 4.04 5.40 -14.88
CA CYS A 15 4.03 5.74 -13.46
C CYS A 15 4.80 4.71 -12.62
N LYS A 16 4.41 3.42 -12.67
CA LYS A 16 5.01 2.29 -11.93
C LYS A 16 5.28 2.52 -10.43
N ARG A 17 4.67 3.56 -9.85
CA ARG A 17 4.93 3.99 -8.48
C ARG A 17 4.15 3.13 -7.49
N TRP A 18 4.82 2.80 -6.39
CA TRP A 18 4.20 2.16 -5.24
C TRP A 18 3.50 3.23 -4.40
N PHE A 19 2.28 2.95 -3.96
CA PHE A 19 1.51 3.85 -3.11
C PHE A 19 0.74 3.04 -2.05
N LYS A 20 0.51 3.67 -0.89
CA LYS A 20 -0.27 3.06 0.19
C LYS A 20 -1.70 2.84 -0.27
N SER A 21 -2.18 1.61 -0.10
CA SER A 21 -3.56 1.25 -0.39
C SER A 21 -4.51 1.93 0.61
N PRO A 22 -5.62 2.56 0.17
CA PRO A 22 -6.63 3.11 1.08
C PRO A 22 -7.32 2.03 1.91
N PHE A 23 -7.23 0.76 1.48
CA PHE A 23 -7.77 -0.40 2.17
C PHE A 23 -6.84 -0.93 3.27
N THR A 24 -5.76 -0.21 3.60
CA THR A 24 -4.87 -0.55 4.71
C THR A 24 -5.52 -0.16 6.04
N HIS A 25 -6.45 -0.97 6.52
CA HIS A 25 -7.04 -0.84 7.86
C HIS A 25 -7.03 -2.20 8.56
N GLY A 26 -6.51 -2.25 9.78
CA GLY A 26 -6.49 -3.46 10.62
C GLY A 26 -5.17 -4.23 10.62
N ASN A 27 -5.19 -5.39 11.27
CA ASN A 27 -4.03 -6.27 11.36
C ASN A 27 -3.79 -6.96 10.02
N LEU A 28 -2.59 -6.78 9.44
CA LEU A 28 -2.18 -7.46 8.21
C LEU A 28 -1.54 -8.84 8.48
N ASP A 29 -1.58 -9.35 9.72
CA ASP A 29 -1.28 -10.76 10.01
C ASP A 29 -2.32 -11.66 9.32
N GLY A 30 -1.85 -12.56 8.45
CA GLY A 30 -2.73 -13.40 7.63
C GLY A 30 -3.28 -12.72 6.37
N PHE A 31 -2.69 -11.60 5.92
CA PHE A 31 -3.11 -10.90 4.71
C PHE A 31 -3.33 -11.84 3.51
N ASN A 32 -4.56 -11.89 3.01
CA ASN A 32 -4.92 -12.64 1.81
C ASN A 32 -5.23 -11.69 0.65
N VAL A 33 -4.39 -11.73 -0.38
CA VAL A 33 -4.58 -10.97 -1.62
C VAL A 33 -5.92 -11.21 -2.32
N ASN A 34 -6.58 -12.36 -2.08
CA ASN A 34 -7.92 -12.61 -2.62
C ASN A 34 -8.98 -11.67 -2.01
N ALA A 35 -8.73 -11.11 -0.82
CA ALA A 35 -9.59 -10.05 -0.26
C ALA A 35 -9.58 -8.76 -1.11
N PHE A 36 -8.59 -8.61 -1.98
CA PHE A 36 -8.48 -7.49 -2.94
C PHE A 36 -9.10 -7.81 -4.30
N LYS A 37 -9.62 -9.02 -4.50
CA LYS A 37 -10.23 -9.41 -5.76
C LYS A 37 -11.47 -8.55 -6.02
N GLY A 38 -11.39 -7.71 -7.05
CA GLY A 38 -12.45 -6.76 -7.41
C GLY A 38 -12.26 -5.34 -6.84
N LEU A 39 -11.40 -5.15 -5.84
CA LEU A 39 -11.07 -3.83 -5.31
C LEU A 39 -10.04 -3.12 -6.20
N LYS A 40 -10.27 -1.84 -6.44
CA LYS A 40 -9.37 -0.95 -7.18
C LYS A 40 -9.04 0.25 -6.33
N ALA A 41 -7.76 0.61 -6.29
CA ALA A 41 -7.29 1.82 -5.63
C ALA A 41 -6.89 2.85 -6.71
N GLN A 42 -7.22 4.11 -6.48
CA GLN A 42 -6.78 5.18 -7.36
C GLN A 42 -5.31 5.49 -7.08
N CYS A 43 -4.47 5.49 -8.13
CA CYS A 43 -3.09 5.92 -8.01
C CYS A 43 -3.05 7.43 -7.75
N PRO A 44 -2.47 7.91 -6.64
CA PRO A 44 -2.45 9.34 -6.31
C PRO A 44 -1.56 10.16 -7.25
N THR A 45 -0.64 9.51 -7.99
CA THR A 45 0.29 10.20 -8.90
C THR A 45 -0.29 10.40 -10.30
N CYS A 46 -1.04 9.44 -10.82
CA CYS A 46 -1.53 9.48 -12.21
C CYS A 46 -3.05 9.35 -12.35
N GLY A 47 -3.80 9.26 -11.24
CA GLY A 47 -5.26 9.17 -11.20
C GLY A 47 -5.85 7.85 -11.70
N LYS A 48 -5.03 6.92 -12.22
CA LYS A 48 -5.51 5.65 -12.78
C LYS A 48 -6.02 4.71 -11.69
N MET A 49 -7.14 4.05 -11.94
CA MET A 49 -7.64 2.96 -11.08
C MET A 49 -6.81 1.70 -11.28
N VAL A 50 -6.23 1.19 -10.20
CA VAL A 50 -5.31 0.04 -10.20
C VAL A 50 -5.92 -1.07 -9.36
N ALA A 51 -6.13 -2.23 -9.97
CA ALA A 51 -6.53 -3.43 -9.26
C ALA A 51 -5.33 -4.02 -8.50
N GLY A 52 -5.60 -4.49 -7.29
CA GLY A 52 -4.65 -5.24 -6.50
C GLY A 52 -4.50 -6.68 -7.01
N THR A 53 -3.29 -7.11 -7.31
CA THR A 53 -2.94 -8.48 -7.70
C THR A 53 -1.72 -8.97 -6.91
N LYS A 54 -1.49 -10.29 -6.89
CA LYS A 54 -0.29 -10.89 -6.25
C LYS A 54 1.03 -10.31 -6.76
N LYS A 55 1.06 -9.78 -8.00
CA LYS A 55 2.29 -9.28 -8.64
C LYS A 55 2.57 -7.80 -8.33
N ASN A 56 1.55 -7.02 -8.00
CA ASN A 56 1.66 -5.57 -7.79
C ASN A 56 1.20 -5.14 -6.38
N ILE A 57 1.09 -6.08 -5.45
CA ILE A 57 0.83 -5.81 -4.05
C ILE A 57 2.04 -6.25 -3.23
N ARG A 58 2.38 -5.48 -2.21
CA ARG A 58 3.30 -5.91 -1.15
C ARG A 58 2.85 -5.38 0.21
N VAL A 59 3.14 -6.13 1.26
CA VAL A 59 3.04 -5.65 2.64
C VAL A 59 4.42 -5.20 3.08
N ARG A 60 4.56 -3.96 3.55
CA ARG A 60 5.78 -3.47 4.19
C ARG A 60 5.53 -3.21 5.65
N LEU A 61 6.56 -3.42 6.47
CA LEU A 61 6.61 -2.85 7.81
C LEU A 61 6.81 -1.35 7.64
N PHE A 62 5.86 -0.58 8.15
CA PHE A 62 6.01 0.85 8.34
C PHE A 62 6.52 1.02 9.78
N ASP A 63 7.81 1.28 9.87
CA ASP A 63 8.41 1.75 11.11
C ASP A 63 7.93 3.19 11.31
N ASP A 64 7.05 3.38 12.28
CA ASP A 64 6.67 4.71 12.78
C ASP A 64 7.80 5.30 13.65
N HIS A 65 9.07 5.05 13.29
CA HIS A 65 10.23 5.55 14.01
C HIS A 65 10.74 6.90 13.47
N SER A 66 10.04 7.51 12.51
CA SER A 66 10.45 8.78 11.89
C SER A 66 9.79 10.03 12.50
N GLN A 67 9.21 9.96 13.70
CA GLN A 67 8.66 11.14 14.40
C GLN A 67 9.17 11.35 15.84
N PHE A 68 10.34 10.81 16.19
CA PHE A 68 11.06 11.20 17.41
C PHE A 68 12.46 11.73 17.13
N ASP A 69 12.65 12.45 16.03
CA ASP A 69 13.83 13.30 15.82
C ASP A 69 13.36 14.75 15.59
N LYS A 70 13.27 15.49 16.71
CA LYS A 70 13.33 16.96 16.86
C LYS A 70 12.25 17.51 17.78
N ILE A 71 12.49 17.41 19.08
CA ILE A 71 12.34 18.52 20.03
C ILE A 71 13.51 18.32 21.01
N SER A 72 14.67 18.94 20.75
CA SER A 72 15.11 20.19 21.38
C SER A 72 15.07 20.15 22.90
#